data_AF-A0A926T916-F1
#
_entry.id   AF-A0A926T916-F1
#
_cell.length_a   1.000
_cell.length_b   1.000
_cell.length_c   1.000
_cell.angle_alpha   90.00
_cell.angle_beta   90.00
_cell.angle_gamma   90.00
#
_symmetry.space_group_name_H-M   'P 1'
#
loop_
_entity.id
_entity.type
_entity.pdbx_description
1 polymer ?
#
loop_
_entity_poly.entity_id
_entity_poly.type
_entity_poly.pdbx_seq_one_letter_code
_entity_poly.pdbx_strand_id
1 'polypeptide(L)'
;MNTLTAINWEALQLEDSPIPHIDELVQFVRRLDYEPNGPDIFDYLDDRLKSDGLAFVRQGIALARMCRFNLFQHRRFRSFKEYCQKSLNKSVSYCNRLMEAAALVLRLINLGFSRLPANESQCRPLTKIAEDWELREKWQLILDISDTPSHKGIVTASLVADIMEVNTGKQSVRLSPEVYKKLQRISAGCGKSIDELIDAALDAYSPDEEEEPAAGEEDVTVTAVEIVTVAPVPAAEKMRIWLADLADLISDHCDPIRGEPAADSS
;
A
#
# COMPACT_ATOMS: atom_id res chain seq x y z
N MET A 1 26.34 5.38 -15.84
CA MET A 1 27.11 6.29 -14.97
C MET A 1 26.46 6.25 -13.60
N ASN A 2 27.25 5.92 -12.58
CA ASN A 2 26.81 5.56 -11.23
C ASN A 2 26.19 6.75 -10.47
N THR A 3 24.90 6.67 -10.12
CA THR A 3 24.25 7.52 -9.11
C THR A 3 24.39 6.96 -7.69
N LEU A 4 25.45 6.17 -7.42
CA LEU A 4 25.73 5.60 -6.09
C LEU A 4 26.44 6.60 -5.16
N THR A 5 25.96 7.83 -5.12
CA THR A 5 26.24 8.86 -4.11
C THR A 5 24.96 9.13 -3.31
N ALA A 6 24.22 8.07 -2.98
CA ALA A 6 22.80 8.19 -2.60
C ALA A 6 22.55 8.91 -1.26
N ILE A 7 23.54 9.04 -0.39
CA ILE A 7 23.37 9.78 0.87
C ILE A 7 24.27 11.02 0.84
N ASN A 8 23.65 12.20 0.73
CA ASN A 8 24.34 13.48 0.86
C ASN A 8 24.57 13.78 2.35
N TRP A 9 25.68 13.26 2.88
CA TRP A 9 26.10 13.44 4.28
C TRP A 9 26.31 14.90 4.67
N GLU A 10 26.65 15.79 3.73
CA GLU A 10 26.82 17.22 4.01
C GLU A 10 25.49 17.96 4.21
N ALA A 11 24.39 17.44 3.63
CA ALA A 11 23.05 17.99 3.79
C ALA A 11 22.27 17.39 4.97
N LEU A 12 22.87 16.46 5.71
CA LEU A 12 22.27 15.80 6.87
C LEU A 12 22.47 16.63 8.16
N GLN A 13 21.98 17.86 8.15
CA GLN A 13 21.79 18.64 9.38
C GLN A 13 20.51 18.16 10.08
N LEU A 14 20.56 16.94 10.61
CA LEU A 14 19.47 16.38 11.41
C LEU A 14 19.45 17.08 12.77
N GLU A 15 18.42 17.89 13.02
CA GLU A 15 18.14 18.46 14.34
C GLU A 15 17.66 17.36 15.31
N ASP A 16 17.80 17.60 16.61
CA ASP A 16 17.37 16.65 17.65
C ASP A 16 15.85 16.45 17.54
N SER A 17 15.44 15.22 17.20
CA SER A 17 14.03 14.88 17.05
C SER A 17 13.43 14.52 18.41
N PRO A 18 12.22 14.99 18.77
CA PRO A 18 11.55 14.58 20.00
C PRO A 18 11.11 13.10 20.00
N ILE A 19 11.31 12.39 18.88
CA ILE A 19 10.86 11.01 18.67
C ILE A 19 12.04 10.06 18.88
N PRO A 20 11.99 9.14 19.87
CA PRO A 20 13.16 8.39 20.32
C PRO A 20 13.79 7.49 19.25
N HIS A 21 12.99 6.85 18.39
CA HIS A 21 13.53 6.00 17.32
C HIS A 21 14.17 6.80 16.17
N ILE A 22 13.71 8.04 15.94
CA ILE A 22 14.36 8.96 15.00
C ILE A 22 15.64 9.50 15.64
N ASP A 23 15.59 9.91 16.91
CA ASP A 23 16.76 10.38 17.65
C ASP A 23 17.88 9.32 17.68
N GLU A 24 17.56 8.05 17.95
CA GLU A 24 18.56 6.98 17.86
C GLU A 24 19.15 6.79 16.45
N LEU A 25 18.41 7.14 15.40
CA LEU A 25 18.89 7.12 14.02
C LEU A 25 19.78 8.34 13.73
N VAL A 26 19.39 9.52 14.21
CA VAL A 26 20.16 10.76 14.13
C VAL A 26 21.49 10.61 14.87
N GLN A 27 21.46 10.14 16.11
CA GLN A 27 22.65 9.85 16.90
C GLN A 27 23.56 8.82 16.24
N PHE A 28 22.97 7.82 15.57
CA PHE A 28 23.74 6.85 14.80
C PHE A 28 24.45 7.50 13.62
N VAL A 29 23.77 8.33 12.83
CA VAL A 29 24.39 9.10 11.74
C VAL A 29 25.51 10.00 12.26
N ARG A 30 25.24 10.79 13.30
CA ARG A 30 26.24 11.67 13.91
C ARG A 30 27.46 10.89 14.41
N ARG A 31 27.26 9.77 15.10
CA ARG A 31 28.37 8.94 15.59
C ARG A 31 29.24 8.44 14.44
N LEU A 32 28.62 8.07 13.33
CA LEU A 32 29.37 7.73 12.13
C LEU A 32 30.21 8.94 11.67
N ASP A 33 29.68 10.15 11.63
CA ASP A 33 30.45 11.33 11.20
C ASP A 33 31.66 11.65 12.10
N TYR A 34 31.60 11.33 13.40
CA TYR A 34 32.69 11.60 14.35
C TYR A 34 33.74 10.48 14.44
N GLU A 35 33.41 9.22 14.14
CA GLU A 35 34.37 8.13 14.28
C GLU A 35 35.37 8.10 13.11
N PRO A 36 36.69 8.00 13.39
CA PRO A 36 37.70 7.89 12.35
C PRO A 36 37.47 6.61 11.54
N ASN A 37 37.67 6.68 10.22
CA ASN A 37 37.52 5.57 9.27
C ASN A 37 38.62 4.50 9.46
N GLY A 38 38.63 3.84 10.62
CA GLY A 38 39.57 2.79 11.00
C GLY A 38 38.96 1.39 10.97
N PRO A 39 39.73 0.32 11.22
CA PRO A 39 39.23 -1.05 11.21
C PRO A 39 38.10 -1.30 12.23
N ASP A 40 38.07 -0.58 13.34
CA ASP A 40 37.06 -0.74 14.39
C ASP A 40 35.65 -0.33 13.94
N ILE A 41 35.52 0.64 13.02
CA ILE A 41 34.21 1.04 12.47
C ILE A 41 33.58 -0.09 11.64
N PHE A 42 34.41 -0.97 11.06
CA PHE A 42 33.91 -2.07 10.23
C PHE A 42 33.13 -3.06 11.07
N ASP A 43 33.72 -3.50 12.19
CA ASP A 43 33.09 -4.49 13.08
C ASP A 43 31.84 -3.90 13.74
N TYR A 44 31.89 -2.61 14.12
CA TYR A 44 30.72 -1.87 14.61
C TYR A 44 29.55 -1.84 13.60
N LEU A 45 29.83 -1.55 12.32
CA LEU A 45 28.81 -1.51 11.27
C LEU A 45 28.25 -2.90 10.99
N ASP A 46 29.09 -3.93 10.97
CA ASP A 46 28.71 -5.32 10.70
C ASP A 46 27.75 -5.88 11.78
N ASP A 47 27.95 -5.50 13.03
CA ASP A 47 27.03 -5.88 14.11
C ASP A 47 25.69 -5.14 14.03
N ARG A 48 25.69 -3.86 13.62
CA ARG A 48 24.43 -3.11 13.47
C ARG A 48 23.61 -3.54 12.26
N LEU A 49 24.26 -4.15 11.25
CA LEU A 49 23.58 -4.82 10.15
C LEU A 49 22.64 -5.96 10.62
N LYS A 50 22.78 -6.43 11.87
CA LYS A 50 22.07 -7.58 12.45
C LYS A 50 20.89 -7.21 13.39
N SER A 51 20.63 -5.94 13.71
CA SER A 51 19.60 -5.52 14.72
C SER A 51 18.31 -4.88 14.15
N ASP A 52 17.19 -4.90 14.89
CA ASP A 52 15.83 -4.50 14.42
C ASP A 52 15.21 -3.21 15.02
N GLY A 53 14.30 -2.58 14.26
CA GLY A 53 13.68 -1.24 14.42
C GLY A 53 14.30 -0.18 13.50
N LEU A 54 13.67 0.15 12.36
CA LEU A 54 14.30 0.83 11.20
C LEU A 54 15.62 0.15 10.77
N ALA A 55 15.71 -1.17 10.98
CA ALA A 55 16.87 -2.00 10.68
C ALA A 55 17.40 -1.75 9.26
N PHE A 56 16.48 -1.69 8.31
CA PHE A 56 16.79 -1.52 6.90
C PHE A 56 17.45 -0.16 6.63
N VAL A 57 17.08 0.89 7.38
CA VAL A 57 17.67 2.23 7.26
C VAL A 57 19.10 2.21 7.82
N ARG A 58 19.30 1.63 9.01
CA ARG A 58 20.64 1.49 9.60
C ARG A 58 21.56 0.64 8.72
N GLN A 59 21.05 -0.47 8.19
CA GLN A 59 21.74 -1.32 7.22
C GLN A 59 22.10 -0.53 5.96
N GLY A 60 21.17 0.25 5.41
CA GLY A 60 21.41 1.08 4.24
C GLY A 60 22.47 2.17 4.48
N ILE A 61 22.43 2.84 5.63
CA ILE A 61 23.45 3.80 6.06
C ILE A 61 24.82 3.12 6.17
N ALA A 62 24.90 1.99 6.87
CA ALA A 62 26.13 1.23 7.04
C ALA A 62 26.74 0.82 5.70
N LEU A 63 25.91 0.29 4.79
CA LEU A 63 26.29 -0.09 3.43
C LEU A 63 26.76 1.12 2.60
N ALA A 64 26.06 2.26 2.71
CA ALA A 64 26.44 3.48 2.02
C ALA A 64 27.81 4.00 2.50
N ARG A 65 28.07 3.95 3.81
CA ARG A 65 29.37 4.30 4.38
C ARG A 65 30.47 3.34 3.93
N MET A 66 30.21 2.03 4.01
CA MET A 66 31.10 0.97 3.54
C MET A 66 31.51 1.17 2.08
N CYS A 67 30.55 1.56 1.23
CA CYS A 67 30.77 1.82 -0.19
C CYS A 67 31.53 3.14 -0.41
N ARG A 68 31.10 4.24 0.21
CA ARG A 68 31.70 5.58 0.06
C ARG A 68 33.19 5.60 0.39
N PHE A 69 33.58 4.93 1.47
CA PHE A 69 34.97 4.90 1.93
C PHE A 69 35.73 3.64 1.51
N ASN A 70 35.15 2.79 0.66
CA ASN A 70 35.74 1.52 0.23
C ASN A 70 36.24 0.64 1.39
N LEU A 71 35.57 0.67 2.55
CA LEU A 71 36.04 0.01 3.78
C LEU A 71 36.12 -1.52 3.64
N PHE A 72 35.35 -2.09 2.71
CA PHE A 72 35.43 -3.51 2.35
C PHE A 72 36.83 -3.92 1.85
N GLN A 73 37.62 -2.99 1.32
CA GLN A 73 38.99 -3.28 0.88
C GLN A 73 39.94 -3.59 2.05
N HIS A 74 39.66 -3.09 3.26
CA HIS A 74 40.46 -3.43 4.45
C HIS A 74 40.41 -4.92 4.80
N ARG A 75 39.28 -5.59 4.51
CA ARG A 75 39.11 -7.04 4.64
C ARG A 75 39.49 -7.80 3.36
N ARG A 76 40.20 -7.16 2.43
CA ARG A 76 40.68 -7.71 1.15
C ARG A 76 39.59 -8.16 0.17
N PHE A 77 38.39 -7.61 0.26
CA PHE A 77 37.39 -7.77 -0.79
C PHE A 77 37.75 -6.89 -1.99
N ARG A 78 37.71 -7.44 -3.21
CA ARG A 78 38.12 -6.72 -4.43
C ARG A 78 37.05 -5.76 -4.93
N SER A 79 35.79 -6.03 -4.59
CA SER A 79 34.65 -5.20 -5.00
C SER A 79 33.56 -5.22 -3.94
N PHE A 80 32.72 -4.18 -3.94
CA PHE A 80 31.52 -4.16 -3.11
C PHE A 80 30.60 -5.35 -3.39
N LYS A 81 30.54 -5.80 -4.66
CA LYS A 81 29.77 -6.99 -5.04
C LYS A 81 30.26 -8.25 -4.33
N GLU A 82 31.57 -8.44 -4.32
CA GLU A 82 32.18 -9.57 -3.63
C GLU A 82 31.93 -9.52 -2.13
N TYR A 83 32.02 -8.33 -1.53
CA TYR A 83 31.70 -8.12 -0.12
C TYR A 83 30.25 -8.48 0.22
N CYS A 84 29.27 -7.97 -0.53
CA CYS A 84 27.86 -8.26 -0.28
C CYS A 84 27.57 -9.77 -0.36
N GLN A 85 28.14 -10.46 -1.35
CA GLN A 85 27.90 -11.88 -1.55
C GLN A 85 28.62 -12.76 -0.53
N LYS A 86 29.90 -12.50 -0.25
CA LYS A 86 30.73 -13.35 0.61
C LYS A 86 30.59 -13.05 2.09
N SER A 87 30.46 -11.78 2.46
CA SER A 87 30.38 -11.37 3.87
C SER A 87 28.95 -11.35 4.37
N LEU A 88 28.02 -10.80 3.59
CA LEU A 88 26.65 -10.55 4.02
C LEU A 88 25.64 -11.59 3.52
N ASN A 89 26.06 -12.51 2.64
CA ASN A 89 25.20 -13.46 1.94
C ASN A 89 23.97 -12.79 1.29
N LYS A 90 24.15 -11.57 0.76
CA LYS A 90 23.10 -10.73 0.17
C LYS A 90 23.46 -10.36 -1.25
N SER A 91 22.45 -10.20 -2.11
CA SER A 91 22.67 -9.70 -3.47
C SER A 91 23.00 -8.20 -3.44
N VAL A 92 23.84 -7.74 -4.37
CA VAL A 92 24.17 -6.31 -4.49
C VAL A 92 22.94 -5.47 -4.76
N SER A 93 22.00 -5.98 -5.56
CA SER A 93 20.74 -5.29 -5.82
C SER A 93 19.94 -5.09 -4.53
N TYR A 94 19.92 -6.07 -3.62
CA TYR A 94 19.28 -5.90 -2.32
C TYR A 94 20.00 -4.85 -1.46
N CYS A 95 21.34 -4.87 -1.42
CA CYS A 95 22.13 -3.88 -0.69
C CYS A 95 21.93 -2.46 -1.23
N ASN A 96 21.89 -2.28 -2.56
CA ASN A 96 21.63 -0.98 -3.19
C ASN A 96 20.23 -0.47 -2.84
N ARG A 97 19.22 -1.36 -2.86
CA ARG A 97 17.86 -1.01 -2.43
C ARG A 97 17.78 -0.55 -0.98
N LEU A 98 18.54 -1.18 -0.08
CA LEU A 98 18.66 -0.70 1.31
C LEU A 98 19.30 0.69 1.39
N MET A 99 20.35 0.95 0.60
CA MET A 99 21.00 2.26 0.55
C MET A 99 20.04 3.35 0.03
N GLU A 100 19.28 3.07 -1.03
CA GLU A 100 18.28 3.99 -1.60
C GLU A 100 17.14 4.24 -0.61
N ALA A 101 16.64 3.20 0.05
CA ALA A 101 15.60 3.33 1.06
C ALA A 101 16.08 4.15 2.26
N ALA A 102 17.32 3.96 2.71
CA ALA A 102 17.89 4.74 3.78
C ALA A 102 18.04 6.23 3.41
N ALA A 103 18.52 6.51 2.20
CA ALA A 103 18.60 7.87 1.67
C ALA A 103 17.23 8.56 1.65
N LEU A 104 16.19 7.85 1.19
CA LEU A 104 14.82 8.36 1.16
C LEU A 104 14.30 8.69 2.57
N VAL A 105 14.47 7.77 3.53
CA VAL A 105 14.01 7.98 4.91
C VAL A 105 14.71 9.19 5.53
N LEU A 106 16.01 9.34 5.30
CA LEU A 106 16.77 10.50 5.76
C LEU A 106 16.26 11.82 5.14
N ARG A 107 15.90 11.83 3.85
CA ARG A 107 15.23 12.97 3.20
C ARG A 107 13.89 13.29 3.86
N LEU A 108 13.07 12.29 4.14
CA LEU A 108 11.77 12.47 4.82
C LEU A 108 11.93 13.06 6.23
N ILE A 109 12.96 12.65 6.98
CA ILE A 109 13.25 13.22 8.30
C ILE A 109 13.63 14.71 8.15
N ASN A 110 14.49 15.05 7.19
CA ASN A 110 14.88 16.45 6.92
C ASN A 110 13.68 17.32 6.49
N LEU A 111 12.68 16.72 5.84
CA LEU A 111 11.42 17.39 5.47
C LEU A 111 10.47 17.63 6.66
N GLY A 112 10.80 17.09 7.85
CA GLY A 112 10.06 17.27 9.10
C GLY A 112 9.03 16.18 9.39
N PHE A 113 9.07 15.04 8.70
CA PHE A 113 8.11 13.95 8.93
C PHE A 113 8.47 13.11 10.15
N SER A 114 7.48 12.94 11.04
CA SER A 114 7.55 12.06 12.22
C SER A 114 7.19 10.62 11.91
N ARG A 115 6.27 10.39 10.96
CA ARG A 115 5.83 9.07 10.54
C ARG A 115 6.57 8.67 9.27
N LEU A 116 7.45 7.69 9.42
CA LEU A 116 8.38 7.24 8.39
C LEU A 116 7.94 5.88 7.81
N PRO A 117 8.48 5.49 6.63
CA PRO A 117 8.36 4.14 6.13
C PRO A 117 8.88 3.11 7.16
N ALA A 118 8.05 2.14 7.49
CA ALA A 118 8.36 1.04 8.39
C ALA A 118 9.20 -0.07 7.74
N ASN A 119 9.18 -0.17 6.40
CA ASN A 119 9.95 -1.18 5.66
C ASN A 119 10.50 -0.67 4.33
N GLU A 120 11.50 -1.37 3.80
CA GLU A 120 12.15 -1.05 2.52
C GLU A 120 11.16 -1.10 1.34
N SER A 121 10.18 -1.99 1.37
CA SER A 121 9.19 -2.12 0.29
C SER A 121 8.32 -0.87 0.11
N GLN A 122 7.98 -0.17 1.20
CA GLN A 122 7.29 1.12 1.14
C GLN A 122 8.16 2.23 0.54
N CYS A 123 9.49 2.11 0.62
CA CYS A 123 10.39 3.13 0.08
C CYS A 123 10.52 3.03 -1.44
N ARG A 124 10.46 1.81 -2.02
CA ARG A 124 10.78 1.56 -3.43
C ARG A 124 10.01 2.42 -4.44
N PRO A 125 8.69 2.67 -4.28
CA PRO A 125 8.00 3.51 -5.25
C PRO A 125 8.46 4.98 -5.17
N LEU A 126 8.82 5.44 -3.96
CA LEU A 126 9.19 6.81 -3.65
C LEU A 126 10.64 7.17 -4.01
N THR A 127 11.54 6.18 -4.12
CA THR A 127 12.96 6.43 -4.50
C THR A 127 13.10 7.00 -5.91
N LYS A 128 12.06 6.92 -6.73
CA LYS A 128 12.00 7.52 -8.08
C LYS A 128 11.83 9.04 -8.06
N ILE A 129 11.40 9.62 -6.94
CA ILE A 129 11.17 11.06 -6.82
C ILE A 129 12.51 11.76 -6.59
N ALA A 130 12.89 12.62 -7.54
CA ALA A 130 14.11 13.41 -7.44
C ALA A 130 13.91 14.63 -6.53
N GLU A 131 12.80 15.34 -6.68
CA GLU A 131 12.56 16.63 -6.03
C GLU A 131 11.97 16.49 -4.62
N ASP A 132 12.49 17.27 -3.66
CA ASP A 132 12.05 17.19 -2.25
C ASP A 132 10.62 17.72 -2.03
N TRP A 133 10.16 18.69 -2.83
CA TRP A 133 8.80 19.21 -2.75
C TRP A 133 7.77 18.15 -3.19
N GLU A 134 8.04 17.42 -4.28
CA GLU A 134 7.18 16.35 -4.78
C GLU A 134 7.15 15.19 -3.78
N LEU A 135 8.32 14.86 -3.19
CA LEU A 135 8.40 13.83 -2.16
C LEU A 135 7.57 14.21 -0.93
N ARG A 136 7.62 15.47 -0.50
CA ARG A 136 6.82 15.98 0.61
C ARG A 136 5.32 15.85 0.32
N GLU A 137 4.86 16.30 -0.85
CA GLU A 137 3.44 16.24 -1.21
C GLU A 137 2.94 14.80 -1.29
N LYS A 138 3.69 13.92 -1.96
CA LYS A 138 3.32 12.50 -2.11
C LYS A 138 3.31 11.78 -0.77
N TRP A 139 4.31 12.03 0.09
CA TRP A 139 4.34 11.40 1.40
C TRP A 139 3.23 11.92 2.32
N GLN A 140 2.94 13.22 2.30
CA GLN A 140 1.81 13.78 3.03
C GLN A 140 0.48 13.15 2.58
N LEU A 141 0.26 13.02 1.27
CA LEU A 141 -0.93 12.38 0.72
C LEU A 141 -1.05 10.91 1.16
N ILE A 142 0.06 10.17 1.22
CA ILE A 142 0.09 8.80 1.75
C ILE A 142 -0.36 8.76 3.21
N LEU A 143 0.12 9.70 4.03
CA LEU A 143 -0.26 9.78 5.44
C LEU A 143 -1.76 10.11 5.57
N ASP A 144 -2.24 11.11 4.85
CA ASP A 144 -3.64 11.55 4.87
C ASP A 144 -4.59 10.40 4.48
N ILE A 145 -4.27 9.66 3.41
CA ILE A 145 -5.07 8.50 3.00
C ILE A 145 -4.96 7.37 4.03
N SER A 146 -3.77 7.13 4.59
CA SER A 146 -3.59 6.08 5.59
C SER A 146 -4.38 6.33 6.88
N ASP A 147 -4.65 7.59 7.20
CA ASP A 147 -5.40 8.00 8.39
C ASP A 147 -6.93 7.90 8.19
N THR A 148 -7.37 7.61 6.96
CA THR A 148 -8.78 7.30 6.72
C THR A 148 -9.21 6.01 7.44
N PRO A 149 -10.49 5.88 7.83
CA PRO A 149 -10.99 4.70 8.55
C PRO A 149 -10.73 3.37 7.81
N SER A 150 -10.67 3.41 6.48
CA SER A 150 -10.41 2.26 5.62
C SER A 150 -9.02 1.65 5.84
N HIS A 151 -8.01 2.47 6.14
CA HIS A 151 -6.61 2.05 6.26
C HIS A 151 -6.12 1.93 7.71
N LYS A 152 -6.95 2.30 8.70
CA LYS A 152 -6.68 2.14 10.15
C LYS A 152 -5.34 2.75 10.61
N GLY A 153 -4.85 3.79 9.95
CA GLY A 153 -3.56 4.38 10.27
C GLY A 153 -2.38 3.47 9.91
N ILE A 154 -2.52 2.56 8.94
CA ILE A 154 -1.43 1.69 8.48
C ILE A 154 -1.01 2.10 7.07
N VAL A 155 0.26 2.49 6.90
CA VAL A 155 0.85 2.69 5.58
C VAL A 155 1.23 1.32 5.01
N THR A 156 0.58 0.88 3.94
CA THR A 156 0.94 -0.37 3.24
C THR A 156 1.80 -0.07 2.01
N ALA A 157 2.63 -1.03 1.61
CA ALA A 157 3.44 -0.87 0.38
C ALA A 157 2.56 -0.76 -0.88
N SER A 158 1.38 -1.40 -0.89
CA SER A 158 0.41 -1.27 -1.97
C SER A 158 -0.15 0.14 -2.04
N LEU A 159 -0.53 0.75 -0.92
CA LEU A 159 -1.04 2.13 -0.88
C LEU A 159 0.00 3.11 -1.45
N VAL A 160 1.27 2.94 -1.05
CA VAL A 160 2.36 3.77 -1.57
C VAL A 160 2.54 3.56 -3.06
N ALA A 161 2.47 2.32 -3.54
CA ALA A 161 2.54 2.01 -4.97
C ALA A 161 1.36 2.64 -5.72
N ASP A 162 0.14 2.48 -5.23
CA ASP A 162 -1.09 3.01 -5.85
C ASP A 162 -0.99 4.53 -6.02
N ILE A 163 -0.62 5.28 -4.97
CA ILE A 163 -0.47 6.75 -5.01
C ILE A 163 0.63 7.20 -5.98
N MET A 164 1.68 6.39 -6.14
CA MET A 164 2.75 6.64 -7.09
C MET A 164 2.37 6.22 -8.52
N GLU A 165 1.53 5.20 -8.67
CA GLU A 165 1.04 4.64 -9.93
C GLU A 165 -0.22 5.34 -10.45
N VAL A 166 -0.87 6.24 -9.68
CA VAL A 166 -1.96 7.10 -10.19
C VAL A 166 -1.52 7.93 -11.43
N ASN A 167 -0.22 8.01 -11.72
CA ASN A 167 0.32 8.58 -12.97
C ASN A 167 0.46 7.59 -14.16
N THR A 168 0.11 6.32 -13.99
CA THR A 168 0.18 5.26 -15.02
C THR A 168 -1.07 4.38 -14.92
N GLY A 169 -2.20 4.91 -15.37
CA GLY A 169 -3.55 4.35 -15.16
C GLY A 169 -3.77 2.95 -15.74
N LYS A 170 -3.65 1.92 -14.88
CA LYS A 170 -4.30 0.61 -15.05
C LYS A 170 -4.70 0.08 -13.67
N GLN A 171 -5.98 0.20 -13.33
CA GLN A 171 -6.54 -0.42 -12.12
C GLN A 171 -6.98 -1.86 -12.44
N SER A 172 -6.71 -2.79 -11.52
CA SER A 172 -7.17 -4.18 -11.63
C SER A 172 -8.40 -4.38 -10.77
N VAL A 173 -9.54 -4.67 -11.40
CA VAL A 173 -10.81 -4.94 -10.71
C VAL A 173 -11.01 -6.46 -10.61
N ARG A 174 -11.36 -6.95 -9.42
CA ARG A 174 -11.72 -8.36 -9.22
C ARG A 174 -13.18 -8.58 -9.61
N LEU A 175 -13.41 -9.29 -10.71
CA LEU A 175 -14.74 -9.68 -11.17
C LEU A 175 -15.02 -11.16 -10.85
N SER A 176 -16.30 -11.47 -10.61
CA SER A 176 -16.74 -12.87 -10.50
C SER A 176 -16.43 -13.62 -11.81
N PRO A 177 -15.96 -14.89 -11.74
CA PRO A 177 -15.64 -15.69 -12.93
C PRO A 177 -16.79 -15.78 -13.94
N GLU A 178 -18.04 -15.75 -13.46
CA GLU A 178 -19.23 -15.83 -14.31
C GLU A 178 -19.45 -14.55 -15.11
N VAL A 179 -19.25 -13.40 -14.47
CA VAL A 179 -19.39 -12.07 -15.09
C VAL A 179 -18.30 -11.87 -16.13
N TYR A 180 -17.06 -12.26 -15.82
CA TYR A 180 -15.95 -12.18 -16.77
C TYR A 180 -16.17 -13.06 -18.01
N LYS A 181 -16.65 -14.30 -17.83
CA LYS A 181 -16.99 -15.18 -18.96
C LYS A 181 -18.12 -14.61 -19.84
N LYS A 182 -19.11 -13.95 -19.24
CA LYS A 182 -20.18 -13.26 -19.99
C LYS A 182 -19.60 -12.10 -20.81
N LEU A 183 -18.80 -11.23 -20.20
CA LEU A 183 -18.12 -10.12 -20.89
C LEU A 183 -17.25 -10.61 -22.05
N GLN A 184 -16.48 -11.68 -21.84
CA GLN A 184 -15.63 -12.27 -22.88
C GLN A 184 -16.43 -12.83 -24.07
N ARG A 185 -17.62 -13.38 -23.83
CA ARG A 185 -18.48 -13.88 -24.90
C ARG A 185 -19.06 -12.74 -25.73
N ILE A 186 -19.47 -11.65 -25.09
CA ILE A 186 -20.03 -10.48 -25.76
C ILE A 186 -18.92 -9.75 -26.53
N SER A 187 -17.73 -9.59 -25.94
CA SER A 187 -16.58 -8.98 -26.61
C SER A 187 -16.17 -9.77 -27.86
N ALA A 188 -16.15 -11.10 -27.78
CA ALA A 188 -15.86 -11.97 -28.93
C ALA A 188 -16.94 -11.89 -30.03
N GLY A 189 -18.21 -11.73 -29.66
CA GLY A 189 -19.31 -11.57 -30.61
C GLY A 189 -19.34 -10.21 -31.31
N CYS A 190 -18.92 -9.15 -30.61
CA CYS A 190 -18.92 -7.78 -31.13
C CYS A 190 -17.58 -7.33 -31.73
N GLY A 191 -16.53 -8.16 -31.62
CA GLY A 191 -15.18 -7.85 -32.12
C GLY A 191 -14.48 -6.68 -31.42
N LYS A 192 -15.00 -6.23 -30.27
CA LYS A 192 -14.46 -5.14 -29.46
C LYS A 192 -13.66 -5.69 -28.28
N SER A 193 -12.72 -4.90 -27.77
CA SER A 193 -12.04 -5.24 -26.52
C SER A 193 -13.01 -5.15 -25.33
N ILE A 194 -12.67 -5.81 -24.22
CA ILE A 194 -13.49 -5.75 -22.99
C ILE A 194 -13.55 -4.32 -22.46
N ASP A 195 -12.45 -3.57 -22.56
CA ASP A 195 -12.35 -2.18 -22.10
C ASP A 195 -13.29 -1.28 -22.93
N GLU A 196 -13.27 -1.37 -24.26
CA GLU A 196 -14.19 -0.62 -25.14
C GLU A 196 -15.67 -0.97 -24.94
N LEU A 197 -15.95 -2.20 -24.50
CA LEU A 197 -17.32 -2.63 -24.19
C LEU A 197 -17.81 -2.00 -22.88
N ILE A 198 -16.93 -1.93 -21.88
CA ILE A 198 -17.22 -1.26 -20.61
C ILE A 198 -17.44 0.23 -20.85
N ASP A 199 -16.59 0.89 -21.64
CA ASP A 199 -16.76 2.31 -21.97
C ASP A 199 -18.09 2.57 -22.70
N ALA A 200 -18.42 1.75 -23.71
CA ALA A 200 -19.69 1.88 -24.42
C ALA A 200 -20.92 1.59 -23.52
N ALA A 201 -20.79 0.70 -22.54
CA ALA A 201 -21.86 0.42 -21.59
C ALA A 201 -22.02 1.55 -20.57
N LEU A 202 -20.94 2.21 -20.19
CA LEU A 202 -20.97 3.39 -19.33
C LEU A 202 -21.59 4.59 -20.05
N ASP A 203 -21.27 4.77 -21.34
CA ASP A 203 -21.86 5.83 -22.16
C ASP A 203 -23.35 5.60 -22.43
N ALA A 204 -23.78 4.34 -22.54
CA ALA A 204 -25.18 3.97 -22.73
C ALA A 204 -26.01 4.00 -21.44
N TYR A 205 -25.37 4.07 -20.28
CA TYR A 205 -26.04 4.12 -18.99
C TYR A 205 -26.40 5.57 -18.64
N SER A 206 -27.57 6.03 -19.10
CA SER A 206 -28.22 7.25 -18.60
C SER A 206 -29.08 6.89 -17.39
N PRO A 207 -28.84 7.45 -16.19
CA PRO A 207 -29.60 7.09 -14.98
C PRO A 207 -31.07 7.55 -14.98
N ASP A 208 -31.53 8.26 -16.02
CA ASP A 208 -32.87 8.89 -16.06
C ASP A 208 -33.82 8.33 -17.15
N GLU A 209 -33.62 7.11 -17.66
CA GLU A 209 -34.62 6.46 -18.52
C GLU A 209 -35.35 5.35 -17.76
N GLU A 210 -36.24 5.76 -16.84
CA GLU A 210 -37.40 4.95 -16.49
C GLU A 210 -38.33 4.91 -17.72
N GLU A 211 -38.44 3.76 -18.38
CA GLU A 211 -39.44 3.53 -19.41
C GLU A 211 -40.85 3.70 -18.80
N GLU A 212 -41.50 4.84 -19.07
CA GLU A 212 -42.91 5.00 -18.77
C GLU A 212 -43.76 4.01 -19.59
N PRO A 213 -44.61 3.17 -18.98
CA PRO A 213 -45.66 2.48 -19.70
C PRO A 213 -46.75 3.49 -20.11
N ALA A 214 -47.10 3.44 -21.39
CA ALA A 214 -48.03 4.33 -22.07
C ALA A 214 -49.34 4.63 -21.31
N ALA A 215 -49.56 5.93 -21.10
CA ALA A 215 -50.83 6.66 -21.12
C ALA A 215 -52.11 5.91 -20.69
N GLY A 216 -52.48 6.10 -19.43
CA GLY A 216 -53.87 6.10 -18.97
C GLY A 216 -54.09 7.36 -18.15
N GLU A 217 -54.86 8.31 -18.68
CA GLU A 217 -55.23 9.57 -18.04
C GLU A 217 -56.02 9.33 -16.75
N GLU A 218 -55.49 9.68 -15.58
CA GLU A 218 -56.32 10.17 -14.47
C GLU A 218 -55.60 11.30 -13.71
N ASP A 219 -56.35 12.39 -13.60
CA ASP A 219 -56.05 13.70 -13.02
C ASP A 219 -55.77 13.62 -11.51
N VAL A 220 -54.56 13.99 -11.07
CA VAL A 220 -54.32 14.34 -9.65
C VAL A 220 -53.33 15.50 -9.56
N THR A 221 -53.86 16.63 -9.09
CA THR A 221 -53.16 17.85 -8.75
C THR A 221 -52.02 17.62 -7.74
N VAL A 222 -50.80 18.01 -8.12
CA VAL A 222 -49.61 18.03 -7.24
C VAL A 222 -49.81 19.07 -6.14
N THR A 223 -49.96 18.61 -4.90
CA THR A 223 -49.75 19.44 -3.71
C THR A 223 -48.31 19.22 -3.22
N ALA A 224 -47.66 20.28 -2.77
CA ALA A 224 -46.25 20.34 -2.42
C ALA A 224 -45.73 19.14 -1.60
N VAL A 225 -44.65 18.52 -2.09
CA VAL A 225 -43.91 17.45 -1.41
C VAL A 225 -43.20 18.02 -0.18
N GLU A 226 -43.69 17.63 0.99
CA GLU A 226 -42.97 17.77 2.25
C GLU A 226 -41.85 16.71 2.26
N ILE A 227 -40.59 17.17 2.22
CA ILE A 227 -39.43 16.29 2.32
C ILE A 227 -39.35 15.80 3.77
N VAL A 228 -39.89 14.61 4.04
CA VAL A 228 -39.65 13.91 5.30
C VAL A 228 -38.25 13.31 5.26
N THR A 229 -37.31 14.00 5.92
CA THR A 229 -35.99 13.44 6.23
C THR A 229 -36.17 12.25 7.18
N VAL A 230 -36.10 11.02 6.66
CA VAL A 230 -36.11 9.82 7.50
C VAL A 230 -34.75 9.71 8.19
N ALA A 231 -34.75 9.89 9.51
CA ALA A 231 -33.58 9.75 10.35
C ALA A 231 -32.96 8.34 10.23
N PRO A 232 -31.63 8.20 10.34
CA PRO A 232 -30.96 6.90 10.25
C PRO A 232 -31.46 5.98 11.37
N VAL A 233 -32.07 4.86 10.97
CA VAL A 233 -32.59 3.83 11.88
C VAL A 233 -31.43 3.33 12.78
N PRO A 234 -31.56 3.45 14.12
CA PRO A 234 -30.50 3.07 15.05
C PRO A 234 -30.17 1.58 14.95
N ALA A 235 -28.90 1.24 15.16
CA ALA A 235 -28.33 -0.10 14.91
C ALA A 235 -29.10 -1.26 15.58
N ALA A 236 -29.78 -0.99 16.70
CA ALA A 236 -30.60 -1.97 17.40
C ALA A 236 -31.80 -2.46 16.56
N GLU A 237 -32.42 -1.57 15.78
CA GLU A 237 -33.59 -1.93 14.97
C GLU A 237 -33.19 -2.64 13.68
N LYS A 238 -32.05 -2.27 13.09
CA LYS A 238 -31.45 -3.02 11.97
C LYS A 238 -31.14 -4.46 12.36
N MET A 239 -30.64 -4.67 13.57
CA MET A 239 -30.32 -6.00 14.09
C MET A 239 -31.56 -6.87 14.30
N ARG A 240 -32.72 -6.27 14.63
CA ARG A 240 -34.00 -6.99 14.71
C ARG A 240 -34.51 -7.44 13.34
N ILE A 241 -34.41 -6.56 12.34
CA ILE A 241 -34.80 -6.88 10.96
C ILE A 241 -33.92 -8.02 10.40
N TRP A 242 -32.61 -7.96 10.65
CA TRP A 242 -31.68 -9.01 10.22
C TRP A 242 -31.93 -10.36 10.89
N LEU A 243 -32.31 -10.37 12.17
CA LEU A 243 -32.64 -11.59 12.89
C LEU A 243 -33.97 -12.20 12.42
N ALA A 244 -34.93 -11.38 11.97
CA ALA A 244 -36.16 -11.85 11.35
C ALA A 244 -35.91 -12.50 9.97
N ASP A 245 -35.16 -11.81 9.10
CA ASP A 245 -34.76 -12.36 7.78
C ASP A 245 -33.98 -13.67 7.92
N LEU A 246 -33.07 -13.75 8.90
CA LEU A 246 -32.30 -14.98 9.16
C LEU A 246 -33.21 -16.13 9.60
N ALA A 247 -34.26 -15.85 10.39
CA ALA A 247 -35.21 -16.87 10.83
C ALA A 247 -36.07 -17.40 9.67
N ASP A 248 -36.49 -16.52 8.76
CA ASP A 248 -37.23 -16.92 7.56
C ASP A 248 -36.36 -17.78 6.62
N LEU A 249 -35.08 -17.42 6.45
CA LEU A 249 -34.11 -18.21 5.68
C LEU A 249 -33.85 -19.60 6.26
N ILE A 250 -33.86 -19.73 7.60
CA ILE A 250 -33.72 -21.03 8.27
C ILE A 250 -35.01 -21.86 8.13
N SER A 251 -36.17 -21.21 8.17
CA SER A 251 -37.47 -21.86 7.94
C SER A 251 -37.58 -22.43 6.53
N ASP A 252 -37.10 -21.70 5.51
CA ASP A 252 -37.12 -22.12 4.10
C ASP A 252 -36.12 -23.24 3.77
N HIS A 253 -35.17 -23.54 4.65
CA HIS A 253 -34.14 -24.58 4.44
C HIS A 253 -34.25 -25.80 5.37
N CYS A 254 -35.26 -25.85 6.24
CA CYS A 254 -35.52 -27.00 7.11
C CYS A 254 -36.76 -27.79 6.68
N ASP A 255 -36.70 -28.43 5.51
CA ASP A 255 -37.56 -29.59 5.26
C ASP A 255 -37.04 -30.79 6.07
N PRO A 256 -37.88 -31.47 6.87
CA PRO A 256 -37.46 -32.67 7.58
C PRO A 256 -37.21 -33.79 6.56
N ILE A 257 -36.02 -34.39 6.67
CA ILE A 257 -35.63 -35.63 5.97
C ILE A 257 -36.78 -36.64 6.10
N ARG A 258 -37.52 -36.87 5.01
CA ARG A 258 -38.55 -37.92 4.93
C ARG A 258 -37.85 -39.26 5.16
N GLY A 259 -38.20 -39.93 6.25
CA GLY A 259 -37.74 -41.27 6.56
C GLY A 259 -38.11 -42.27 5.46
N GLU A 260 -37.14 -43.06 5.04
CA GLU A 260 -37.36 -44.27 4.25
C GLU A 260 -38.12 -45.30 5.10
N PRO A 261 -39.15 -45.98 4.57
CA PRO A 261 -39.75 -47.11 5.26
C PRO A 261 -38.83 -48.34 5.17
N ALA A 262 -38.55 -48.94 6.33
CA ALA A 262 -37.86 -50.21 6.46
C ALA A 262 -38.59 -51.32 5.67
N ALA A 263 -37.87 -51.99 4.78
CA ALA A 263 -38.33 -53.19 4.11
C ALA A 263 -38.23 -54.39 5.06
N ASP A 264 -39.38 -54.93 5.45
CA ASP A 264 -39.50 -56.26 6.03
C ASP A 264 -38.98 -57.30 5.04
N SER A 265 -38.02 -58.11 5.48
CA SER A 265 -37.61 -59.35 4.81
C SER A 265 -37.95 -60.51 5.75
N SER A 266 -39.00 -61.26 5.39
CA SER A 266 -39.18 -62.66 5.78
C SER A 266 -38.46 -63.57 4.80
#